data_AF-S9QNE0-F1
#
_entry.id   AF-S9QNE0-F1
#
_cell.length_a   1.000
_cell.length_b   1.000
_cell.length_c   1.000
_cell.angle_alpha   90.00
_cell.angle_beta   90.00
_cell.angle_gamma   90.00
#
_symmetry.space_group_name_H-M   'P 1'
#
loop_
_entity.id
_entity.type
_entity.pdbx_description
1 polymer ?
#
loop_
_entity_poly.entity_id
_entity_poly.type
_entity_poly.pdbx_seq_one_letter_code
_entity_poly.pdbx_strand_id
1 'polypeptide(L)'
;MKRMSLFEFEDFRWFPGGLRECLTLYIAAMHRVLGTERLLAPLLARALEAAGTDRVVDLCSGGGGPLLQTTERLAADHGLRPSVTLTDLFPNTDAATRINAAGDAARVRYHTSPVDAGQVPDALQGVRTMICSFHHMPPPVARRILQDAFEKRQAICVLEMSDNSHPRWLWWTAIPASVLMVLLLTPFIRPLRPRQVLFTYALPVLPLLIAWDGAVSNARTYTEEDLRELLAGLEAPDYQWEIAHPRAPGAPATMLTLVGLPRKA
;
A
#
# COMPACT_ATOMS: atom_id res chain seq x y z
N MET A 1 -20.63 0.86 6.94
CA MET A 1 -19.39 1.44 6.34
C MET A 1 -19.40 2.96 6.12
N LYS A 2 -18.35 3.64 6.58
CA LYS A 2 -18.08 5.08 6.41
C LYS A 2 -17.46 5.41 5.05
N ARG A 3 -16.57 4.56 4.53
CA ARG A 3 -15.86 4.78 3.26
C ARG A 3 -16.77 5.23 2.12
N MET A 4 -16.24 6.07 1.24
CA MET A 4 -16.93 6.57 0.05
C MET A 4 -16.51 5.81 -1.20
N SER A 5 -17.37 5.80 -2.21
CA SER A 5 -17.05 5.25 -3.54
C SER A 5 -16.88 6.42 -4.52
N LEU A 6 -15.64 6.90 -4.60
CA LEU A 6 -15.20 8.00 -5.46
C LEU A 6 -14.12 7.46 -6.42
N PHE A 7 -13.84 8.21 -7.49
CA PHE A 7 -12.82 7.84 -8.47
C PHE A 7 -11.49 8.56 -8.17
N GLU A 8 -10.39 7.89 -8.48
CA GLU A 8 -9.07 8.52 -8.61
C GLU A 8 -8.73 8.66 -10.09
N PHE A 9 -8.04 9.73 -10.46
CA PHE A 9 -7.63 9.94 -11.84
C PHE A 9 -6.66 8.86 -12.31
N GLU A 10 -5.77 8.40 -11.42
CA GLU A 10 -4.80 7.37 -11.77
C GLU A 10 -5.40 5.99 -12.07
N ASP A 11 -6.60 5.70 -11.53
CA ASP A 11 -7.37 4.47 -11.80
C ASP A 11 -7.79 4.36 -13.28
N PHE A 12 -7.89 5.48 -14.02
CA PHE A 12 -8.35 5.45 -15.40
C PHE A 12 -7.26 4.98 -16.39
N ARG A 13 -7.60 4.01 -17.25
CA ARG A 13 -6.71 3.51 -18.31
C ARG A 13 -6.24 4.60 -19.29
N TRP A 14 -7.09 5.59 -19.58
CA TRP A 14 -6.77 6.70 -20.49
C TRP A 14 -5.89 7.78 -19.84
N PHE A 15 -5.66 7.73 -18.53
CA PHE A 15 -4.91 8.76 -17.83
C PHE A 15 -3.44 8.82 -18.34
N PRO A 16 -2.91 10.02 -18.66
CA PRO A 16 -1.64 10.14 -19.37
C PRO A 16 -0.47 9.51 -18.61
N GLY A 17 0.28 8.61 -19.27
CA GLY A 17 1.35 7.83 -18.63
C GLY A 17 2.40 8.68 -17.90
N GLY A 18 2.84 9.79 -18.49
CA GLY A 18 3.81 10.66 -17.84
C GLY A 18 3.24 11.55 -16.72
N LEU A 19 1.91 11.74 -16.62
CA LEU A 19 1.30 12.30 -15.40
C LEU A 19 1.19 11.23 -14.32
N ARG A 20 0.78 10.01 -14.68
CA ARG A 20 0.76 8.86 -13.76
C ARG A 20 2.12 8.62 -13.13
N GLU A 21 3.19 8.67 -13.93
CA GLU A 21 4.55 8.57 -13.41
C GLU A 21 4.87 9.68 -12.40
N CYS A 22 4.40 10.91 -12.63
CA CYS A 22 4.57 11.99 -11.64
C CYS A 22 3.83 11.65 -10.34
N LEU A 23 2.56 11.24 -10.41
CA LEU A 23 1.76 10.85 -9.24
C LEU A 23 2.46 9.75 -8.42
N THR A 24 2.94 8.69 -9.08
CA THR A 24 3.69 7.61 -8.41
C THR A 24 4.95 8.11 -7.70
N LEU A 25 5.66 9.10 -8.25
CA LEU A 25 6.81 9.71 -7.59
C LEU A 25 6.42 10.55 -6.36
N TYR A 26 5.25 11.19 -6.35
CA TYR A 26 4.70 11.84 -5.15
C TYR A 26 4.33 10.81 -4.08
N ILE A 27 3.67 9.72 -4.46
CA ILE A 27 3.32 8.63 -3.53
C ILE A 27 4.58 8.06 -2.89
N ALA A 28 5.63 7.81 -3.69
CA ALA A 28 6.93 7.36 -3.19
C ALA A 28 7.59 8.39 -2.25
N ALA A 29 7.44 9.69 -2.52
CA ALA A 29 7.93 10.74 -1.63
C ALA A 29 7.13 10.80 -0.31
N MET A 30 5.81 10.62 -0.38
CA MET A 30 4.93 10.57 0.79
C MET A 30 5.26 9.40 1.70
N HIS A 31 5.49 8.20 1.15
CA HIS A 31 5.96 7.06 1.94
C HIS A 31 7.24 7.36 2.72
N ARG A 32 8.21 8.04 2.09
CA ARG A 32 9.46 8.46 2.76
C ARG A 32 9.21 9.48 3.86
N VAL A 33 8.36 10.48 3.62
CA VAL A 33 8.02 11.53 4.61
C VAL A 33 7.30 10.92 5.81
N LEU A 34 6.40 9.97 5.56
CA LEU A 34 5.63 9.32 6.60
C LEU A 34 6.38 8.16 7.28
N GLY A 35 7.56 7.77 6.77
CA GLY A 35 8.38 6.69 7.32
C GLY A 35 7.67 5.33 7.27
N THR A 36 6.93 5.05 6.19
CA THR A 36 6.18 3.79 6.04
C THR A 36 7.05 2.55 6.25
N GLU A 37 8.29 2.57 5.77
CA GLU A 37 9.24 1.47 5.91
C GLU A 37 9.57 1.16 7.38
N ARG A 38 9.55 2.18 8.25
CA ARG A 38 9.83 2.04 9.69
C ARG A 38 8.69 1.37 10.45
N LEU A 39 7.47 1.51 9.96
CA LEU A 39 6.29 0.83 10.51
C LEU A 39 6.14 -0.56 9.92
N LEU A 40 6.37 -0.71 8.62
CA LEU A 40 6.18 -1.98 7.93
C LEU A 40 7.25 -3.02 8.27
N ALA A 41 8.51 -2.61 8.48
CA ALA A 41 9.60 -3.53 8.81
C ALA A 41 9.33 -4.37 10.08
N PRO A 42 9.01 -3.80 11.26
CA PRO A 42 8.72 -4.60 12.45
C PRO A 42 7.43 -5.42 12.30
N LEU A 43 6.43 -4.95 11.56
CA LEU A 43 5.22 -5.73 11.27
C LEU A 43 5.54 -6.97 10.42
N LEU A 44 6.36 -6.81 9.38
CA LEU A 44 6.81 -7.91 8.54
C LEU A 44 7.69 -8.89 9.29
N ALA A 45 8.60 -8.42 10.14
CA ALA A 45 9.42 -9.29 10.98
C ALA A 45 8.55 -10.20 11.86
N ARG A 46 7.56 -9.62 12.56
CA ARG A 46 6.57 -10.37 13.36
C ARG A 46 5.77 -11.36 12.52
N ALA A 47 5.32 -10.93 11.34
CA ALA A 47 4.50 -11.76 10.47
C ALA A 47 5.28 -12.95 9.88
N LEU A 48 6.53 -12.74 9.48
CA LEU A 48 7.43 -13.79 8.99
C LEU A 48 7.71 -14.83 10.08
N GLU A 49 7.96 -14.39 11.31
CA GLU A 49 8.17 -15.27 12.46
C GLU A 49 6.92 -16.08 12.80
N ALA A 50 5.75 -15.42 12.87
CA ALA A 50 4.48 -16.07 13.17
C ALA A 50 4.10 -17.12 12.12
N ALA A 51 4.26 -16.80 10.84
CA ALA A 51 4.00 -17.70 9.72
C ALA A 51 5.10 -18.75 9.50
N GLY A 52 6.26 -18.62 10.15
CA GLY A 52 7.39 -19.53 9.98
C GLY A 52 7.90 -19.58 8.53
N THR A 53 7.90 -18.44 7.84
CA THR A 53 8.25 -18.35 6.41
C THR A 53 9.27 -17.25 6.16
N ASP A 54 10.03 -17.37 5.07
CA ASP A 54 10.95 -16.35 4.58
C ASP A 54 10.44 -15.68 3.29
N ARG A 55 9.15 -15.82 2.98
CA ARG A 55 8.54 -15.32 1.74
C ARG A 55 7.55 -14.20 2.02
N VAL A 56 7.58 -13.18 1.17
CA VAL A 56 6.59 -12.10 1.13
C VAL A 56 5.95 -12.06 -0.25
N VAL A 57 4.63 -11.92 -0.29
CA VAL A 57 3.84 -11.74 -1.52
C VAL A 57 3.11 -10.42 -1.41
N ASP A 58 3.54 -9.44 -2.19
CA ASP A 58 2.88 -8.14 -2.23
C ASP A 58 1.77 -8.16 -3.26
N LEU A 59 0.56 -7.84 -2.81
CA LEU A 59 -0.65 -7.82 -3.61
C LEU A 59 -0.95 -6.39 -4.04
N CYS A 60 -1.27 -6.22 -5.32
CA CYS A 60 -1.52 -4.91 -5.92
C CYS A 60 -0.28 -3.99 -5.84
N SER A 61 0.89 -4.54 -6.17
CA SER A 61 2.19 -3.85 -6.07
C SER A 61 2.37 -2.71 -7.05
N GLY A 62 1.57 -2.64 -8.12
CA GLY A 62 1.73 -1.67 -9.20
C GLY A 62 3.16 -1.67 -9.73
N GLY A 63 3.89 -0.56 -9.55
CA GLY A 63 5.28 -0.38 -10.00
C GLY A 63 6.38 -0.91 -9.06
N GLY A 64 6.02 -1.57 -7.94
CA GLY A 64 6.96 -2.11 -6.94
C GLY A 64 6.97 -1.38 -5.59
N GLY A 65 6.17 -0.32 -5.45
CA GLY A 65 5.73 0.24 -4.16
C GLY A 65 6.82 0.58 -3.10
N PRO A 66 6.38 0.85 -1.86
CA PRO A 66 7.26 1.08 -0.71
C PRO A 66 7.86 -0.22 -0.13
N LEU A 67 7.41 -1.39 -0.57
CA LEU A 67 7.90 -2.67 -0.05
C LEU A 67 9.42 -2.83 -0.30
N LEU A 68 9.92 -2.39 -1.45
CA LEU A 68 11.36 -2.48 -1.75
C LEU A 68 12.21 -1.76 -0.70
N GLN A 69 11.84 -0.53 -0.34
CA GLN A 69 12.51 0.23 0.74
C GLN A 69 12.38 -0.49 2.10
N THR A 70 11.23 -1.14 2.32
CA THR A 70 11.01 -1.93 3.54
C THR A 70 11.91 -3.16 3.60
N THR A 71 12.23 -3.82 2.48
CA THR A 71 13.16 -4.96 2.48
C THR A 71 14.57 -4.57 2.89
N GLU A 72 15.05 -3.41 2.45
CA GLU A 72 16.35 -2.86 2.87
C GLU A 72 16.35 -2.58 4.38
N ARG A 73 15.27 -1.97 4.87
CA ARG A 73 15.09 -1.66 6.29
C ARG A 73 15.01 -2.92 7.15
N LEU A 74 14.29 -3.93 6.70
CA LEU A 74 14.14 -5.21 7.38
C LEU A 74 15.50 -5.93 7.51
N ALA A 75 16.34 -5.85 6.46
CA ALA A 75 17.69 -6.38 6.51
C ALA A 75 18.59 -5.63 7.50
N ALA A 76 18.47 -4.30 7.57
CA ALA A 76 19.26 -3.46 8.45
C ALA A 76 18.86 -3.59 9.93
N ASP A 77 17.56 -3.54 10.24
CA ASP A 77 17.06 -3.46 11.61
C ASP A 77 16.83 -4.85 12.23
N HIS A 78 16.52 -5.86 11.42
CA HIS A 78 16.14 -7.20 11.90
C HIS A 78 17.01 -8.34 11.34
N GLY A 79 17.95 -8.05 10.43
CA GLY A 79 18.79 -9.09 9.80
C GLY A 79 18.03 -10.04 8.87
N LEU A 80 16.76 -9.75 8.53
CA LEU A 80 15.93 -10.60 7.70
C LEU A 80 15.94 -10.12 6.24
N ARG A 81 16.11 -11.05 5.29
CA ARG A 81 16.12 -10.77 3.85
C ARG A 81 15.14 -11.69 3.12
N PRO A 82 13.82 -11.54 3.27
CA PRO A 82 12.87 -12.48 2.69
C PRO A 82 12.91 -12.50 1.15
N SER A 83 12.46 -13.61 0.56
CA SER A 83 12.15 -13.66 -0.88
C SER A 83 10.85 -12.91 -1.12
N VAL A 84 10.89 -11.84 -1.91
CA VAL A 84 9.73 -11.01 -2.22
C VAL A 84 9.21 -11.30 -3.62
N THR A 85 7.90 -11.50 -3.73
CA THR A 85 7.17 -11.56 -5.00
C THR A 85 6.18 -10.43 -5.06
N LEU A 86 6.38 -9.50 -6.00
CA LEU A 86 5.44 -8.43 -6.31
C LEU A 86 4.39 -8.96 -7.29
N THR A 87 3.13 -8.64 -7.08
CA THR A 87 2.02 -9.14 -7.89
C THR A 87 0.99 -8.06 -8.14
N ASP A 88 0.26 -8.19 -9.24
CA ASP A 88 -0.83 -7.27 -9.57
C ASP A 88 -1.90 -7.99 -10.39
N LEU A 89 -3.13 -7.49 -10.36
CA LEU A 89 -4.19 -7.95 -11.24
C LEU A 89 -3.92 -7.52 -12.69
N PHE A 90 -3.25 -6.38 -12.88
CA PHE A 90 -2.78 -5.88 -14.16
C PHE A 90 -1.26 -5.66 -14.12
N PRO A 91 -0.44 -6.73 -14.22
CA PRO A 91 1.00 -6.67 -14.09
C PRO A 91 1.66 -5.56 -14.91
N ASN A 92 2.48 -4.73 -14.25
CA ASN A 92 3.23 -3.67 -14.91
C ASN A 92 4.47 -4.27 -15.60
N THR A 93 4.44 -4.34 -16.93
CA THR A 93 5.50 -4.96 -17.75
C THR A 93 6.85 -4.26 -17.61
N ASP A 94 6.86 -2.93 -17.50
CA ASP A 94 8.09 -2.15 -17.39
C ASP A 94 8.73 -2.34 -16.02
N ALA A 95 7.90 -2.31 -14.96
CA ALA A 95 8.35 -2.60 -13.60
C ALA A 95 8.86 -4.03 -13.49
N ALA A 96 8.15 -5.00 -14.08
CA ALA A 96 8.56 -6.39 -14.09
C ALA A 96 9.90 -6.60 -14.78
N THR A 97 10.09 -5.99 -15.96
CA THR A 97 11.36 -6.06 -16.69
C THR A 97 12.51 -5.49 -15.85
N ARG A 98 12.32 -4.29 -15.28
CA ARG A 98 13.34 -3.64 -14.45
C ARG A 98 13.69 -4.44 -13.19
N ILE A 99 12.67 -4.95 -12.50
CA ILE A 99 12.86 -5.65 -11.21
C ILE A 99 13.47 -7.04 -11.44
N ASN A 100 12.99 -7.78 -12.44
CA ASN A 100 13.50 -9.11 -12.74
C ASN A 100 14.91 -9.07 -13.34
N ALA A 101 15.32 -7.96 -13.97
CA ALA A 101 16.69 -7.78 -14.47
C ALA A 101 17.76 -7.74 -13.35
N ALA A 102 17.38 -7.49 -12.09
CA ALA A 102 18.31 -7.50 -10.96
C ALA A 102 18.82 -8.92 -10.59
N GLY A 103 18.15 -9.97 -11.11
CA GLY A 103 18.51 -11.36 -10.91
C GLY A 103 18.24 -11.88 -9.49
N ASP A 104 18.52 -13.17 -9.27
CA ASP A 104 18.16 -13.89 -8.04
C ASP A 104 18.85 -13.36 -6.78
N ALA A 105 20.02 -12.73 -6.92
CA ALA A 105 20.75 -12.13 -5.82
C ALA A 105 19.97 -11.01 -5.12
N ALA A 106 19.05 -10.35 -5.83
CA ALA A 106 18.18 -9.32 -5.26
C ALA A 106 17.10 -9.90 -4.32
N ARG A 107 16.81 -11.21 -4.41
CA ARG A 107 15.68 -11.88 -3.71
C ARG A 107 14.32 -11.20 -3.90
N VAL A 108 14.17 -10.39 -4.95
CA VAL A 108 12.94 -9.71 -5.33
C VAL A 108 12.61 -10.10 -6.76
N ARG A 109 11.37 -10.50 -7.00
CA ARG A 109 10.84 -10.75 -8.34
C ARG A 109 9.47 -10.13 -8.51
N TYR A 110 9.11 -9.87 -9.75
CA TYR A 110 7.78 -9.42 -10.15
C TYR A 110 7.09 -10.55 -10.93
N HIS A 111 5.92 -10.96 -10.44
CA HIS A 111 5.09 -11.97 -11.08
C HIS A 111 4.33 -11.37 -12.26
N THR A 112 4.53 -11.92 -13.46
CA THR A 112 4.02 -11.34 -14.71
C THR A 112 2.63 -11.83 -15.11
N SER A 113 2.09 -12.84 -14.44
CA SER A 113 0.71 -13.28 -14.65
C SER A 113 -0.24 -12.55 -13.69
N PRO A 114 -1.47 -12.21 -14.13
CA PRO A 114 -2.48 -11.59 -13.27
C PRO A 114 -2.72 -12.37 -11.97
N VAL A 115 -2.81 -11.65 -10.85
CA VAL A 115 -3.16 -12.20 -9.53
C VAL A 115 -4.35 -11.45 -8.96
N ASP A 116 -5.46 -12.14 -8.74
CA ASP A 116 -6.59 -11.63 -7.96
C ASP A 116 -6.24 -11.74 -6.47
N ALA A 117 -6.18 -10.60 -5.77
CA ALA A 117 -5.90 -10.55 -4.35
C ALA A 117 -6.97 -11.27 -3.49
N GLY A 118 -8.19 -11.41 -4.00
CA GLY A 118 -9.28 -12.17 -3.38
C GLY A 118 -9.25 -13.67 -3.68
N GLN A 119 -8.32 -14.13 -4.52
CA GLN A 119 -8.18 -15.54 -4.87
C GLN A 119 -6.72 -15.85 -5.20
N VAL A 120 -5.83 -15.67 -4.23
CA VAL A 120 -4.39 -15.79 -4.45
C VAL A 120 -4.02 -17.26 -4.71
N PRO A 121 -3.34 -17.59 -5.82
CA PRO A 121 -2.95 -18.96 -6.15
C PRO A 121 -2.12 -19.64 -5.07
N ASP A 122 -2.29 -20.96 -4.89
CA ASP A 122 -1.56 -21.73 -3.86
C ASP A 122 -0.04 -21.78 -4.10
N ALA A 123 0.43 -21.47 -5.30
CA ALA A 123 1.86 -21.32 -5.59
C ALA A 123 2.48 -20.06 -4.94
N LEU A 124 1.66 -19.07 -4.58
CA LEU A 124 2.09 -17.79 -3.99
C LEU A 124 1.87 -17.79 -2.47
N GLN A 125 2.67 -18.59 -1.78
CA GLN A 125 2.70 -18.71 -0.31
C GLN A 125 3.64 -17.68 0.32
N GLY A 126 3.30 -17.19 1.52
CA GLY A 126 4.13 -16.29 2.31
C GLY A 126 3.30 -15.26 3.07
N VAL A 127 3.98 -14.32 3.73
CA VAL A 127 3.32 -13.15 4.30
C VAL A 127 2.79 -12.29 3.16
N ARG A 128 1.48 -12.06 3.13
CA ARG A 128 0.85 -11.19 2.15
C ARG A 128 0.93 -9.74 2.58
N THR A 129 1.22 -8.83 1.67
CA THR A 129 1.17 -7.39 1.94
C THR A 129 0.23 -6.67 1.00
N MET A 130 -0.41 -5.62 1.51
CA MET A 130 -1.14 -4.64 0.72
C MET A 130 -0.81 -3.26 1.27
N ILE A 131 -0.09 -2.46 0.50
CA ILE A 131 0.42 -1.17 0.97
C ILE A 131 -0.20 -0.07 0.13
N CYS A 132 -1.07 0.74 0.74
CA CYS A 132 -1.84 1.79 0.07
C CYS A 132 -2.62 1.30 -1.15
N SER A 133 -3.18 0.10 -1.06
CA SER A 133 -3.98 -0.50 -2.14
C SER A 133 -5.33 -1.02 -1.67
N PHE A 134 -5.55 -1.21 -0.37
CA PHE A 134 -6.76 -1.83 0.15
C PHE A 134 -7.97 -0.90 0.04
N HIS A 135 -7.78 0.41 0.15
CA HIS A 135 -8.82 1.42 -0.08
C HIS A 135 -9.39 1.42 -1.51
N HIS A 136 -8.68 0.88 -2.49
CA HIS A 136 -9.24 0.71 -3.84
C HIS A 136 -10.32 -0.38 -3.89
N MET A 137 -10.29 -1.32 -2.95
CA MET A 137 -11.14 -2.50 -2.96
C MET A 137 -12.56 -2.13 -2.51
N PRO A 138 -13.61 -2.42 -3.30
CA PRO A 138 -14.99 -2.31 -2.81
C PRO A 138 -15.25 -3.37 -1.72
N PRO A 139 -16.26 -3.20 -0.85
CA PRO A 139 -16.42 -4.01 0.34
C PRO A 139 -16.52 -5.53 0.10
N PRO A 140 -17.23 -6.02 -0.93
CA PRO A 140 -17.26 -7.45 -1.23
C PRO A 140 -15.89 -8.01 -1.60
N VAL A 141 -15.06 -7.22 -2.30
CA VAL A 141 -13.70 -7.61 -2.70
C VAL A 141 -12.75 -7.54 -1.51
N ALA A 142 -12.81 -6.45 -0.73
CA ALA A 142 -12.04 -6.29 0.50
C ALA A 142 -12.28 -7.46 1.46
N ARG A 143 -13.54 -7.83 1.69
CA ARG A 143 -13.89 -9.00 2.52
C ARG A 143 -13.33 -10.29 1.95
N ARG A 144 -13.42 -10.50 0.62
CA ARG A 144 -12.89 -11.70 -0.03
C ARG A 144 -11.38 -11.84 0.14
N ILE A 145 -10.62 -10.74 0.05
CA ILE A 145 -9.18 -10.73 0.30
C ILE A 145 -8.86 -11.20 1.72
N LEU A 146 -9.55 -10.63 2.72
CA LEU A 146 -9.36 -11.00 4.13
C LEU A 146 -9.77 -12.45 4.38
N GLN A 147 -10.87 -12.89 3.77
CA GLN A 147 -11.35 -14.26 3.85
C GLN A 147 -10.38 -15.26 3.20
N ASP A 148 -9.82 -14.98 2.03
CA ASP A 148 -8.83 -15.86 1.38
C ASP A 148 -7.57 -16.01 2.25
N ALA A 149 -7.09 -14.93 2.87
CA ALA A 149 -5.96 -14.99 3.80
C ALA A 149 -6.30 -15.82 5.05
N PHE A 150 -7.49 -15.62 5.63
CA PHE A 150 -7.97 -16.35 6.78
C PHE A 150 -8.11 -17.85 6.50
N GLU A 151 -8.84 -18.23 5.45
CA GLU A 151 -9.10 -19.63 5.09
C GLU A 151 -7.81 -20.39 4.80
N LYS A 152 -6.83 -19.74 4.15
CA LYS A 152 -5.52 -20.34 3.85
C LYS A 152 -4.50 -20.20 4.98
N ARG A 153 -4.90 -19.64 6.13
CA ARG A 153 -4.03 -19.35 7.28
C ARG A 153 -2.75 -18.58 6.91
N GLN A 154 -2.85 -17.74 5.88
CA GLN A 154 -1.74 -16.89 5.46
C GLN A 154 -1.70 -15.66 6.35
N ALA A 155 -0.50 -15.29 6.78
CA ALA A 155 -0.31 -13.98 7.39
C ALA A 155 -0.58 -12.88 6.35
N ILE A 156 -1.23 -11.79 6.74
CA ILE A 156 -1.49 -10.63 5.89
C ILE A 156 -1.21 -9.34 6.66
N CYS A 157 -0.54 -8.40 6.02
CA CYS A 157 -0.28 -7.05 6.55
C CYS A 157 -0.80 -6.01 5.55
N VAL A 158 -1.85 -5.29 5.95
CA VAL A 158 -2.41 -4.15 5.23
C VAL A 158 -1.94 -2.87 5.92
N LEU A 159 -1.45 -1.90 5.15
CA LEU A 159 -1.07 -0.58 5.64
C LEU A 159 -1.65 0.51 4.75
N GLU A 160 -2.29 1.50 5.37
CA GLU A 160 -2.84 2.69 4.72
C GLU A 160 -2.23 3.96 5.33
N MET A 161 -1.91 4.95 4.49
CA MET A 161 -1.32 6.24 4.93
C MET A 161 -2.29 7.12 5.74
N SER A 162 -3.56 6.73 5.81
CA SER A 162 -4.60 7.43 6.54
C SER A 162 -5.45 6.43 7.32
N ASP A 163 -6.18 6.93 8.32
CA ASP A 163 -7.15 6.19 9.13
C ASP A 163 -8.62 6.56 8.81
N ASN A 164 -8.83 7.52 7.90
CA ASN A 164 -10.15 8.10 7.60
C ASN A 164 -10.91 8.49 8.90
N SER A 165 -10.23 9.02 9.92
CA SER A 165 -10.84 9.34 11.22
C SER A 165 -11.81 10.52 11.17
N HIS A 166 -11.59 11.49 10.28
CA HIS A 166 -12.36 12.73 10.18
C HIS A 166 -13.83 12.50 9.77
N PRO A 167 -14.79 13.34 10.18
CA PRO A 167 -16.19 13.20 9.78
C PRO A 167 -16.35 13.13 8.25
N ARG A 168 -17.16 12.18 7.77
CA ARG A 168 -17.27 11.88 6.33
C ARG A 168 -17.57 13.12 5.47
N TRP A 169 -18.36 14.08 5.96
CA TRP A 169 -18.73 15.29 5.22
C TRP A 169 -17.59 16.32 5.09
N LEU A 170 -16.48 16.14 5.82
CA LEU A 170 -15.28 16.99 5.77
C LEU A 170 -14.18 16.44 4.85
N TRP A 171 -14.40 15.34 4.13
CA TRP A 171 -13.38 14.69 3.31
C TRP A 171 -12.68 15.65 2.32
N TRP A 172 -13.43 16.60 1.75
CA TRP A 172 -12.94 17.59 0.79
C TRP A 172 -11.93 18.59 1.39
N THR A 173 -11.88 18.73 2.72
CA THR A 173 -10.92 19.63 3.38
C THR A 173 -9.47 19.16 3.24
N ALA A 174 -9.25 17.89 2.90
CA ALA A 174 -7.94 17.36 2.54
C ALA A 174 -7.40 17.96 1.23
N ILE A 175 -8.26 18.47 0.33
CA ILE A 175 -7.85 19.02 -0.97
C ILE A 175 -6.94 20.25 -0.80
N PRO A 176 -7.34 21.35 -0.12
CA PRO A 176 -6.47 22.52 0.03
C PRO A 176 -5.16 22.20 0.76
N ALA A 177 -5.20 21.31 1.77
CA ALA A 177 -4.00 20.85 2.47
C ALA A 177 -3.05 20.07 1.52
N SER A 178 -3.61 19.20 0.67
CA SER A 178 -2.85 18.41 -0.30
C SER A 178 -2.27 19.28 -1.41
N VAL A 179 -2.97 20.32 -1.87
CA VAL A 179 -2.42 21.31 -2.81
C VAL A 179 -1.17 21.96 -2.22
N LEU A 180 -1.25 22.46 -0.99
CA LEU A 180 -0.10 23.07 -0.31
C LEU A 180 1.04 22.07 -0.13
N MET A 181 0.73 20.85 0.30
CA MET A 181 1.70 19.76 0.43
C MET A 181 2.41 19.49 -0.89
N VAL A 182 1.69 19.42 -2.02
CA VAL A 182 2.30 19.20 -3.35
C VAL A 182 3.27 20.33 -3.68
N LEU A 183 2.87 21.60 -3.50
CA LEU A 183 3.74 22.75 -3.77
C LEU A 183 5.04 22.71 -2.96
N LEU A 184 4.97 22.28 -1.70
CA LEU A 184 6.13 22.19 -0.79
C LEU A 184 6.98 20.93 -1.01
N LEU A 185 6.36 19.79 -1.34
CA LEU A 185 7.04 18.50 -1.44
C LEU A 185 7.78 18.34 -2.78
N THR A 186 7.30 18.99 -3.83
CA THR A 186 7.85 18.86 -5.20
C THR A 186 9.38 18.97 -5.28
N PRO A 187 10.06 19.95 -4.66
CA PRO A 187 11.52 20.08 -4.75
C PRO A 187 12.30 18.91 -4.13
N PHE A 188 11.65 18.12 -3.28
CA PHE A 188 12.24 16.98 -2.56
C PHE A 188 11.99 15.64 -3.25
N ILE A 189 11.25 15.62 -4.38
CA ILE A 189 11.01 14.40 -5.13
C ILE A 189 12.28 13.99 -5.88
N ARG A 190 12.55 12.69 -5.90
CA ARG A 190 13.72 12.10 -6.55
C ARG A 190 13.31 10.91 -7.43
N PRO A 191 13.73 10.87 -8.72
CA PRO A 191 14.36 11.99 -9.46
C PRO A 191 13.36 13.13 -9.69
N LEU A 192 13.79 14.39 -9.54
CA LEU A 192 12.97 15.56 -9.86
C LEU A 192 12.94 15.75 -11.37
N ARG A 193 11.78 15.56 -11.99
CA ARG A 193 11.63 15.64 -13.44
C ARG A 193 11.20 17.05 -13.88
N PRO A 194 11.64 17.54 -15.05
CA PRO A 194 11.17 18.83 -15.58
C PRO A 194 9.64 18.92 -15.67
N ARG A 195 9.01 17.78 -16.01
CA ARG A 195 7.55 17.63 -16.06
C ARG A 195 6.88 17.92 -14.71
N GLN A 196 7.49 17.52 -13.59
CA GLN A 196 6.96 17.80 -12.25
C GLN A 196 7.02 19.30 -11.96
N VAL A 197 8.16 19.94 -12.24
CA VAL A 197 8.31 21.39 -12.01
C VAL A 197 7.30 22.18 -12.86
N LEU A 198 7.18 21.83 -14.15
CA LEU A 198 6.25 22.48 -15.08
C LEU A 198 4.80 22.35 -14.61
N PHE A 199 4.34 21.12 -14.35
CA PHE A 199 2.93 20.86 -14.00
C PHE A 199 2.60 21.11 -12.52
N THR A 200 3.58 21.46 -11.70
CA THR A 200 3.35 21.91 -10.33
C THR A 200 3.27 23.42 -10.25
N TYR A 201 4.23 24.14 -10.81
CA TYR A 201 4.38 25.58 -10.56
C TYR A 201 3.89 26.46 -11.71
N ALA A 202 4.12 26.07 -12.97
CA ALA A 202 3.74 26.90 -14.13
C ALA A 202 2.31 26.63 -14.60
N LEU A 203 1.89 25.36 -14.62
CA LEU A 203 0.53 24.94 -14.93
C LEU A 203 0.10 23.93 -13.88
N PRO A 204 -0.61 24.33 -12.79
CA PRO A 204 -0.76 23.55 -11.55
C PRO A 204 -1.73 22.35 -11.67
N VAL A 205 -1.55 21.53 -12.70
CA VAL A 205 -2.29 20.29 -12.97
C VAL A 205 -1.98 19.25 -11.89
N LEU A 206 -0.71 19.09 -11.51
CA LEU A 206 -0.30 18.10 -10.50
C LEU A 206 -0.89 18.40 -9.11
N PRO A 207 -0.83 19.64 -8.58
CA PRO A 207 -1.50 19.99 -7.33
C PRO A 207 -2.97 19.61 -7.31
N LEU A 208 -3.71 19.83 -8.40
CA LEU A 208 -5.14 19.52 -8.46
C LEU A 208 -5.40 18.01 -8.51
N LEU A 209 -4.67 17.28 -9.37
CA LEU A 209 -4.85 15.84 -9.53
C LEU A 209 -4.45 15.08 -8.26
N ILE A 210 -3.29 15.39 -7.68
CA ILE A 210 -2.79 14.73 -6.47
C ILE A 210 -3.65 15.10 -5.26
N ALA A 211 -4.14 16.34 -5.18
CA ALA A 211 -5.02 16.72 -4.09
C ALA A 211 -6.39 16.04 -4.17
N TRP A 212 -6.92 15.85 -5.38
CA TRP A 212 -8.12 15.07 -5.58
C TRP A 212 -7.88 13.60 -5.21
N ASP A 213 -6.89 12.95 -5.82
CA ASP A 213 -6.60 11.53 -5.59
C ASP A 213 -6.31 11.28 -4.12
N GLY A 214 -5.43 12.07 -3.47
CA GLY A 214 -5.14 11.92 -2.04
C GLY A 214 -6.34 12.14 -1.12
N ALA A 215 -7.22 13.11 -1.41
CA ALA A 215 -8.45 13.30 -0.65
C ALA A 215 -9.44 12.14 -0.85
N VAL A 216 -9.51 11.60 -2.07
CA VAL A 216 -10.33 10.45 -2.42
C VAL A 216 -9.78 9.17 -1.78
N SER A 217 -8.48 8.91 -1.83
CA SER A 217 -7.84 7.76 -1.17
C SER A 217 -8.17 7.77 0.31
N ASN A 218 -8.01 8.91 0.99
CA ASN A 218 -8.43 9.08 2.38
C ASN A 218 -9.92 8.79 2.60
N ALA A 219 -10.82 9.30 1.73
CA ALA A 219 -12.25 9.05 1.84
C ALA A 219 -12.64 7.58 1.56
N ARG A 220 -11.84 6.87 0.76
CA ARG A 220 -12.01 5.45 0.41
C ARG A 220 -11.41 4.51 1.45
N THR A 221 -10.45 4.98 2.26
CA THR A 221 -9.83 4.19 3.32
C THR A 221 -10.89 3.72 4.33
N TYR A 222 -10.85 2.43 4.64
CA TYR A 222 -11.70 1.82 5.66
C TYR A 222 -11.33 2.36 7.04
N THR A 223 -12.31 2.72 7.87
CA THR A 223 -12.01 2.97 9.29
C THR A 223 -11.85 1.67 10.06
N GLU A 224 -11.40 1.77 11.31
CA GLU A 224 -11.35 0.62 12.23
C GLU A 224 -12.72 -0.06 12.39
N GLU A 225 -13.82 0.71 12.47
CA GLU A 225 -15.18 0.14 12.51
C GLU A 225 -15.54 -0.56 11.20
N ASP A 226 -15.19 0.01 10.05
CA ASP A 226 -15.45 -0.62 8.76
C ASP A 226 -14.64 -1.93 8.61
N LEU A 227 -13.40 -1.95 9.10
CA LEU A 227 -12.57 -3.16 9.14
C LEU A 227 -13.15 -4.22 10.08
N ARG A 228 -13.64 -3.84 11.27
CA ARG A 228 -14.35 -4.77 12.16
C ARG A 228 -15.59 -5.36 11.50
N GLU A 229 -16.35 -4.56 10.76
CA GLU A 229 -17.49 -5.02 9.97
C GLU A 229 -17.05 -6.05 8.91
N LEU A 230 -15.95 -5.79 8.19
CA LEU A 230 -15.38 -6.72 7.21
C LEU A 230 -14.89 -8.03 7.83
N LEU A 231 -14.35 -7.97 9.05
CA LEU A 231 -13.78 -9.12 9.76
C LEU A 231 -14.81 -10.00 10.48
N ALA A 232 -16.04 -9.50 10.68
CA ALA A 232 -17.08 -10.24 11.38
C ALA A 232 -17.30 -11.64 10.75
N GLY A 233 -17.14 -12.70 11.55
CA GLY A 233 -17.24 -14.10 11.10
C GLY A 233 -15.93 -14.71 10.60
N LEU A 234 -14.80 -13.98 10.67
CA LEU A 234 -13.46 -14.46 10.34
C LEU A 234 -12.63 -14.70 11.60
N GLU A 235 -13.22 -15.30 12.63
CA GLU A 235 -12.56 -15.61 13.90
C GLU A 235 -12.25 -17.10 14.03
N ALA A 236 -11.05 -17.44 14.52
CA ALA A 236 -10.70 -18.81 14.88
C ALA A 236 -9.64 -18.83 16.00
N PRO A 237 -9.54 -19.89 16.82
CA PRO A 237 -8.53 -19.98 17.88
C PRO A 237 -7.08 -19.90 17.35
N ASP A 238 -6.88 -20.37 16.13
CA ASP A 238 -5.60 -20.47 15.43
C ASP A 238 -5.31 -19.28 14.50
N TYR A 239 -6.11 -18.22 14.52
CA TYR A 239 -5.89 -17.03 13.70
C TYR A 239 -6.35 -15.76 14.42
N GLN A 240 -5.48 -14.73 14.44
CA GLN A 240 -5.77 -13.47 15.11
C GLN A 240 -5.72 -12.29 14.15
N TRP A 241 -6.61 -11.32 14.38
CA TRP A 241 -6.62 -10.02 13.71
C TRP A 241 -6.20 -8.91 14.68
N GLU A 242 -5.38 -7.99 14.21
CA GLU A 242 -4.90 -6.80 14.92
C GLU A 242 -5.16 -5.59 14.03
N ILE A 243 -5.92 -4.61 14.54
CA ILE A 243 -6.05 -3.30 13.90
C ILE A 243 -5.34 -2.29 14.81
N ALA A 244 -4.50 -1.45 14.22
CA ALA A 244 -3.76 -0.43 14.96
C ALA A 244 -3.65 0.87 14.15
N HIS A 245 -3.40 1.96 14.87
CA HIS A 245 -3.21 3.30 14.31
C HIS A 245 -1.80 3.81 14.58
N PRO A 246 -0.75 3.21 13.99
CA PRO A 246 0.61 3.59 14.28
C PRO A 246 0.98 4.94 13.66
N ARG A 247 1.97 5.59 14.27
CA ARG A 247 2.60 6.80 13.73
C ARG A 247 4.11 6.65 13.82
N ALA A 248 4.80 6.75 12.69
CA ALA A 248 6.26 6.65 12.70
C ALA A 248 6.86 7.84 13.48
N PRO A 249 8.01 7.67 14.17
CA PRO A 249 8.65 8.77 14.87
C PRO A 249 8.93 9.97 13.94
N GLY A 250 8.35 11.12 14.27
CA GLY A 250 8.48 12.35 13.49
C GLY A 250 7.54 12.48 12.28
N ALA A 251 6.72 11.47 11.97
CA ALA A 251 5.77 11.55 10.86
C ALA A 251 4.64 12.55 11.17
N PRO A 252 4.09 13.27 10.17
CA PRO A 252 3.03 14.27 10.37
C PRO A 252 1.63 13.67 10.61
N ALA A 253 1.41 12.39 10.28
CA ALA A 253 0.10 11.76 10.30
C ALA A 253 0.14 10.35 10.88
N THR A 254 -1.02 9.90 11.37
CA THR A 254 -1.28 8.53 11.81
C THR A 254 -1.67 7.67 10.61
N MET A 255 -1.16 6.45 10.56
CA MET A 255 -1.51 5.44 9.56
C MET A 255 -2.48 4.42 10.16
N LEU A 256 -3.12 3.64 9.30
CA LEU A 256 -3.92 2.49 9.71
C LEU A 256 -3.23 1.20 9.28
N THR A 257 -3.18 0.23 10.18
CA THR A 257 -2.69 -1.12 9.87
C THR A 257 -3.70 -2.17 10.27
N LEU A 258 -3.91 -3.16 9.40
CA LEU A 258 -4.64 -4.38 9.68
C LEU A 258 -3.71 -5.56 9.46
N VAL A 259 -3.55 -6.39 10.49
CA VAL A 259 -2.64 -7.52 10.47
C VAL A 259 -3.39 -8.79 10.87
N GLY A 260 -3.38 -9.78 9.98
CA GLY A 260 -3.89 -11.13 10.24
C GLY A 260 -2.73 -12.09 10.39
N LEU A 261 -2.70 -12.86 11.48
CA LEU A 261 -1.60 -13.78 11.78
C LEU A 261 -2.14 -15.17 12.16
N PRO A 262 -1.59 -16.24 11.59
CA PRO A 262 -1.79 -17.57 12.15
C PRO A 262 -1.14 -17.64 13.54
N ARG A 263 -1.79 -18.33 14.48
CA ARG A 263 -1.22 -18.67 15.78
C ARG A 263 -0.64 -20.07 15.69
N LYS A 264 0.58 -20.25 16.20
CA LYS A 264 1.10 -21.60 16.47
C LYS A 264 0.24 -22.19 17.59
N ALA A 265 -0.37 -23.34 17.32
CA ALA A 265 -1.08 -24.14 18.31
C ALA A 265 -0.13 -24.65 19.40
#